data_AF-A0A517NV81-F1
#
_entry.id   AF-A0A517NV81-F1
#
_cell.length_a   1.000
_cell.length_b   1.000
_cell.length_c   1.000
_cell.angle_alpha   90.00
_cell.angle_beta   90.00
_cell.angle_gamma   90.00
#
_symmetry.space_group_name_H-M   'P 1'
#
loop_
_entity.id
_entity.type
_entity.pdbx_description
1 polymer ?
#
loop_
_entity_poly.entity_id
_entity_poly.type
_entity_poly.pdbx_seq_one_letter_code
_entity_poly.pdbx_strand_id
1 'polypeptide(L)'
;MPQFVCPECSFTETIADALGGETLTCPDCGHLSKPVETNVPSDTEFLERHASKVIVTTTNHIEGCLVTEYLGIESVEFVIGTGIFSEFTTQIEDFFGARSSAFEGKLQAAKNQAFKTLRLIAAQKGANAVIGIDLDYAEFSGNRIALMLNGTLVKVVRQASQAESVEILGKG
;
A
#
# COMPACT_ATOMS: atom_id res chain seq x y z
N MET A 1 -16.73 -3.75 -18.64
CA MET A 1 -17.67 -3.40 -19.72
C MET A 1 -18.69 -2.42 -19.13
N PRO A 2 -19.05 -1.33 -19.83
CA PRO A 2 -20.01 -0.37 -19.30
C PRO A 2 -21.34 -1.06 -19.02
N GLN A 3 -21.93 -0.72 -17.88
CA GLN A 3 -23.24 -1.22 -17.48
C GLN A 3 -24.27 -0.10 -17.61
N PHE A 4 -25.40 -0.43 -18.20
CA PHE A 4 -26.60 0.39 -18.09
C PHE A 4 -27.34 -0.02 -16.82
N VAL A 5 -27.64 0.95 -15.96
CA VAL A 5 -28.44 0.76 -14.77
C VAL A 5 -29.55 1.81 -14.80
N CYS A 6 -30.80 1.37 -14.93
CA CYS A 6 -31.93 2.28 -14.94
C CYS A 6 -32.30 2.70 -13.51
N PRO A 7 -32.34 4.01 -13.18
CA PRO A 7 -32.65 4.47 -11.82
C PRO A 7 -34.12 4.24 -11.41
N GLU A 8 -35.03 4.10 -12.38
CA GLU A 8 -36.47 4.00 -12.10
C GLU A 8 -36.94 2.56 -11.86
N CYS A 9 -36.45 1.60 -12.64
CA CYS A 9 -36.91 0.20 -12.60
C CYS A 9 -35.82 -0.80 -12.17
N SER A 10 -34.60 -0.32 -11.93
CA SER A 10 -33.43 -1.17 -11.58
C SER A 10 -33.03 -2.19 -12.65
N PHE A 11 -33.50 -2.06 -13.90
CA PHE A 11 -33.05 -2.87 -15.02
C PHE A 11 -31.53 -2.71 -15.24
N THR A 12 -30.82 -3.81 -15.48
CA THR A 12 -29.38 -3.81 -15.73
C THR A 12 -29.01 -4.61 -16.98
N GLU A 13 -28.13 -4.05 -17.82
CA GLU A 13 -27.64 -4.72 -19.02
C GLU A 13 -26.18 -4.34 -19.29
N THR A 14 -25.39 -5.29 -19.79
CA THR A 14 -24.01 -5.02 -20.21
C THR A 14 -24.03 -4.49 -21.63
N ILE A 15 -23.45 -3.31 -21.86
CA ILE A 15 -23.43 -2.70 -23.19
C ILE A 15 -22.06 -2.92 -23.81
N ALA A 16 -22.02 -3.59 -24.96
CA ALA A 16 -20.78 -3.90 -25.65
C ALA A 16 -20.13 -2.65 -26.27
N ASP A 17 -20.92 -1.68 -26.74
CA ASP A 17 -20.45 -0.56 -27.56
C ASP A 17 -21.10 0.79 -27.19
N ALA A 18 -20.93 1.26 -25.96
CA ALA A 18 -21.27 2.64 -25.62
C ALA A 18 -20.17 3.60 -26.14
N LEU A 19 -20.09 3.76 -27.46
CA LEU A 19 -19.21 4.75 -28.08
C LEU A 19 -19.85 6.14 -27.92
N GLY A 20 -19.51 6.80 -26.81
CA GLY A 20 -19.62 8.25 -26.68
C GLY A 20 -20.99 8.78 -26.26
N GLY A 21 -21.27 8.80 -24.94
CA GLY A 21 -22.16 9.79 -24.31
C GLY A 21 -23.62 9.88 -24.75
N GLU A 22 -24.10 9.01 -25.64
CA GLU A 22 -25.48 9.00 -26.11
C GLU A 22 -26.42 8.53 -24.99
N THR A 23 -27.57 9.20 -24.85
CA THR A 23 -28.57 8.84 -23.85
C THR A 23 -29.29 7.58 -24.33
N LEU A 24 -29.39 6.56 -23.49
CA LEU A 24 -30.04 5.30 -23.83
C LEU A 24 -31.42 5.20 -23.19
N THR A 25 -32.35 4.64 -23.94
CA THR A 25 -33.71 4.34 -23.47
C THR A 25 -33.71 2.97 -22.80
N CYS A 26 -34.15 2.90 -21.55
CA CYS A 26 -34.34 1.63 -20.84
C CYS A 26 -35.40 0.78 -21.57
N PRO A 27 -35.10 -0.46 -21.98
CA PRO A 27 -36.05 -1.31 -22.69
C PRO A 27 -37.23 -1.76 -21.81
N ASP A 28 -37.07 -1.76 -20.49
CA ASP A 28 -38.10 -2.24 -19.55
C ASP A 28 -39.16 -1.17 -19.23
N CYS A 29 -38.74 0.08 -19.00
CA CYS A 29 -39.64 1.17 -18.58
C CYS A 29 -39.66 2.40 -19.51
N GLY A 30 -38.82 2.44 -20.55
CA GLY A 30 -38.72 3.56 -21.47
C GLY A 30 -37.99 4.79 -20.92
N HIS A 31 -37.41 4.72 -19.71
CA HIS A 31 -36.68 5.85 -19.12
C HIS A 31 -35.37 6.15 -19.83
N LEU A 32 -35.11 7.42 -20.13
CA LEU A 32 -33.87 7.89 -20.74
C LEU A 32 -32.80 8.11 -19.66
N SER A 33 -31.71 7.35 -19.71
CA SER A 33 -30.57 7.54 -18.83
C SER A 33 -29.26 7.45 -19.60
N LYS A 34 -28.27 8.24 -19.18
CA LYS A 34 -26.92 8.13 -19.74
C LYS A 34 -26.26 6.86 -19.19
N PRO A 35 -25.50 6.11 -19.99
CA PRO A 35 -24.66 5.04 -19.48
C PRO A 35 -23.77 5.59 -18.37
N VAL A 36 -23.77 4.94 -17.22
CA VAL A 36 -22.80 5.25 -16.18
C VAL A 36 -21.49 4.63 -16.63
N GLU A 37 -20.49 5.45 -16.96
CA GLU A 37 -19.11 4.97 -16.99
C GLU A 37 -18.76 4.54 -15.57
N THR A 38 -18.94 3.24 -15.29
CA THR A 38 -18.44 2.66 -14.06
C THR A 38 -16.93 2.73 -14.18
N ASN A 39 -16.33 3.76 -13.58
CA ASN A 39 -14.90 3.86 -13.39
C ASN A 39 -14.51 2.81 -12.34
N VAL A 40 -14.60 1.53 -12.71
CA VAL A 40 -14.23 0.39 -11.88
C VAL A 40 -12.71 0.39 -11.86
N PRO A 41 -12.08 0.68 -10.71
CA PRO A 41 -10.63 0.60 -10.61
C PRO A 41 -10.20 -0.80 -11.02
N SER A 42 -9.16 -0.89 -11.84
CA SER A 42 -8.55 -2.19 -12.16
C SER A 42 -8.16 -2.93 -10.87
N ASP A 43 -8.09 -4.26 -10.90
CA ASP A 43 -7.67 -5.07 -9.74
C ASP A 43 -6.35 -4.56 -9.13
N THR A 44 -5.44 -4.07 -9.97
CA THR A 44 -4.17 -3.44 -9.59
C THR A 44 -4.37 -2.15 -8.78
N GLU A 45 -5.25 -1.26 -9.23
CA GLU A 45 -5.51 0.03 -8.58
C GLU A 45 -6.20 -0.17 -7.22
N PHE A 46 -7.10 -1.16 -7.12
CA PHE A 46 -7.71 -1.54 -5.87
C PHE A 46 -6.68 -2.06 -4.87
N LEU A 47 -5.76 -2.92 -5.32
CA LEU A 47 -4.69 -3.47 -4.50
C LEU A 47 -3.72 -2.37 -4.02
N GLU A 48 -3.31 -1.46 -4.90
CA GLU A 48 -2.45 -0.34 -4.52
C GLU A 48 -3.09 0.55 -3.46
N ARG A 49 -4.40 0.81 -3.58
CA ARG A 49 -5.16 1.57 -2.57
C ARG A 49 -5.20 0.87 -1.21
N HIS A 50 -5.31 -0.46 -1.18
CA HIS A 50 -5.27 -1.22 0.08
C HIS A 50 -3.85 -1.25 0.66
N ALA A 51 -2.84 -1.51 -0.17
CA ALA A 51 -1.44 -1.50 0.23
C ALA A 51 -1.00 -0.17 0.85
N SER A 52 -1.45 0.96 0.30
CA SER A 52 -1.14 2.28 0.87
C SER A 52 -1.67 2.49 2.30
N LYS A 53 -2.71 1.75 2.71
CA LYS A 53 -3.31 1.81 4.05
C LYS A 53 -2.70 0.83 5.05
N VAL A 54 -1.89 -0.12 4.60
CA VAL A 54 -1.22 -1.09 5.48
C VAL A 54 -0.36 -0.32 6.48
N ILE A 55 -0.55 -0.52 7.77
CA ILE A 55 0.31 0.12 8.78
C ILE A 55 1.65 -0.62 8.78
N VAL A 56 2.77 0.10 8.88
CA VAL A 56 4.10 -0.52 8.99
C VAL A 56 4.80 0.07 10.20
N THR A 57 5.41 -0.76 11.03
CA THR A 57 6.13 -0.29 12.22
C THR A 57 7.27 -1.23 12.58
N THR A 58 8.32 -0.66 13.16
CA THR A 58 9.43 -1.40 13.76
C THR A 58 9.07 -1.96 15.15
N THR A 59 8.01 -1.45 15.78
CA THR A 59 7.50 -1.97 17.06
C THR A 59 6.75 -3.29 16.87
N ASN A 60 6.70 -4.11 17.93
CA ASN A 60 5.96 -5.38 17.91
C ASN A 60 4.45 -5.23 18.17
N HIS A 61 3.95 -3.99 18.33
CA HIS A 61 2.55 -3.69 18.57
C HIS A 61 2.19 -2.29 18.06
N ILE A 62 0.90 -2.06 17.83
CA ILE A 62 0.32 -0.77 17.44
C ILE A 62 -0.59 -0.31 18.57
N GLU A 63 -0.42 0.90 19.08
CA GLU A 63 -1.17 1.43 20.21
C GLU A 63 -2.67 1.50 19.91
N GLY A 64 -3.49 1.03 20.86
CA GLY A 64 -4.94 0.99 20.71
C GLY A 64 -5.43 -0.02 19.67
N CYS A 65 -4.57 -0.93 19.21
CA CYS A 65 -4.92 -2.02 18.30
C CYS A 65 -4.62 -3.39 18.93
N LEU A 66 -5.45 -4.39 18.60
CA LEU A 66 -5.22 -5.79 18.95
C LEU A 66 -4.90 -6.57 17.67
N VAL A 67 -3.86 -7.42 17.71
CA VAL A 67 -3.58 -8.40 16.65
C VAL A 67 -4.60 -9.53 16.74
N THR A 68 -5.34 -9.77 15.65
CA THR A 68 -6.33 -10.85 15.56
C THR A 68 -5.83 -12.05 14.77
N GLU A 69 -4.84 -11.87 13.88
CA GLU A 69 -4.28 -12.93 13.05
C GLU A 69 -2.82 -12.63 12.69
N TYR A 70 -1.98 -13.66 12.70
CA TYR A 70 -0.60 -13.63 12.19
C TYR A 70 -0.55 -14.37 10.86
N LEU A 71 -0.10 -13.70 9.81
CA LEU A 71 -0.13 -14.18 8.42
C LEU A 71 1.26 -14.59 7.91
N GLY A 72 2.23 -14.75 8.82
CA GLY A 72 3.60 -15.15 8.54
C GLY A 72 4.58 -13.98 8.48
N ILE A 73 5.84 -14.32 8.23
CA ILE A 73 6.95 -13.37 8.10
C ILE A 73 7.25 -13.22 6.60
N GLU A 74 7.46 -11.99 6.16
CA GLU A 74 7.92 -11.69 4.81
C GLU A 74 9.23 -10.92 4.83
N SER A 75 10.00 -11.13 3.76
CA SER A 75 11.23 -10.40 3.48
C SER A 75 11.19 -9.84 2.07
N VAL A 76 11.81 -8.69 1.89
CA VAL A 76 11.97 -8.02 0.61
C VAL A 76 13.42 -7.57 0.46
N GLU A 77 14.07 -8.03 -0.60
CA GLU A 77 15.48 -7.75 -0.87
C GLU A 77 15.67 -6.91 -2.14
N PHE A 78 16.55 -5.92 -2.05
CA PHE A 78 16.97 -5.08 -3.19
C PHE A 78 18.49 -5.08 -3.30
N VAL A 79 19.01 -5.47 -4.46
CA VAL A 79 20.45 -5.37 -4.75
C VAL A 79 20.71 -4.10 -5.56
N ILE A 80 21.51 -3.20 -4.99
CA ILE A 80 21.86 -1.91 -5.58
C ILE A 80 23.23 -2.07 -6.25
N GLY A 81 23.21 -2.11 -7.59
CA GLY A 81 24.41 -2.14 -8.41
C GLY A 81 25.09 -0.78 -8.51
N THR A 82 26.41 -0.78 -8.43
CA THR A 82 27.20 0.44 -8.35
C THR A 82 27.85 0.85 -9.66
N GLY A 83 27.23 0.58 -10.82
CA GLY A 83 27.78 0.97 -12.13
C GLY A 83 28.09 2.48 -12.27
N ILE A 84 27.74 3.30 -11.27
CA ILE A 84 28.02 4.74 -11.18
C ILE A 84 28.93 5.07 -9.96
N PHE A 85 29.30 4.12 -9.09
CA PHE A 85 30.17 4.43 -7.93
C PHE A 85 31.64 4.53 -8.30
N SER A 86 32.07 3.96 -9.43
CA SER A 86 33.46 4.06 -9.89
C SER A 86 33.92 5.51 -10.11
N GLU A 87 32.99 6.44 -10.29
CA GLU A 87 33.30 7.88 -10.46
C GLU A 87 33.27 8.68 -9.14
N PHE A 88 32.79 8.10 -8.04
CA PHE A 88 32.64 8.80 -6.74
C PHE A 88 33.73 8.44 -5.71
N THR A 89 34.48 7.36 -5.92
CA THR A 89 35.49 6.88 -4.96
C THR A 89 36.74 7.78 -4.83
N THR A 90 36.87 8.81 -5.66
CA THR A 90 37.98 9.79 -5.59
C THR A 90 37.61 11.10 -4.89
N GLN A 91 36.40 11.22 -4.31
CA GLN A 91 35.87 12.48 -3.77
C GLN A 91 35.22 12.34 -2.38
N ILE A 92 35.50 11.23 -1.67
CA ILE A 92 34.93 10.91 -0.35
C ILE A 92 35.89 11.25 0.81
N GLU A 93 37.07 11.79 0.53
CA GLU A 93 38.02 12.11 1.61
C GLU A 93 37.81 13.49 2.24
N ASP A 94 37.04 14.38 1.62
CA ASP A 94 36.88 15.74 2.14
C ASP A 94 35.42 16.10 2.44
N PHE A 95 35.20 16.39 3.73
CA PHE A 95 34.44 17.55 4.18
C PHE A 95 32.90 17.39 4.36
N PHE A 96 32.48 17.18 5.61
CA PHE A 96 31.27 17.76 6.22
C PHE A 96 29.97 17.85 5.39
N GLY A 97 29.01 16.96 5.67
CA GLY A 97 27.60 17.35 5.89
C GLY A 97 26.81 18.08 4.80
N ALA A 98 27.23 18.10 3.53
CA ALA A 98 26.44 18.59 2.42
C ALA A 98 25.61 17.44 1.81
N ARG A 99 24.40 17.27 2.36
CA ARG A 99 23.41 16.24 2.00
C ARG A 99 23.31 15.96 0.50
N SER A 100 23.16 14.68 0.15
CA SER A 100 22.73 14.17 -1.16
C SER A 100 23.86 13.85 -2.15
N SER A 101 24.68 12.86 -1.82
CA SER A 101 25.40 12.15 -2.88
C SER A 101 24.40 11.35 -3.75
N ALA A 102 24.70 11.13 -5.03
CA ALA A 102 23.88 10.29 -5.91
C ALA A 102 23.68 8.86 -5.35
N PHE A 103 24.57 8.44 -4.44
CA PHE A 103 24.50 7.20 -3.71
C PHE A 103 23.37 7.17 -2.67
N GLU A 104 23.26 8.20 -1.83
CA GLU A 104 22.16 8.32 -0.85
C GLU A 104 20.78 8.29 -1.54
N GLY A 105 20.67 8.94 -2.70
CA GLY A 105 19.44 8.91 -3.51
C GLY A 105 19.04 7.50 -3.97
N LYS A 106 20.02 6.66 -4.36
CA LYS A 106 19.76 5.28 -4.74
C LYS A 106 19.33 4.41 -3.56
N LEU A 107 19.97 4.57 -2.41
CA LEU A 107 19.58 3.87 -1.18
C LEU A 107 18.15 4.25 -0.77
N GLN A 108 17.82 5.54 -0.80
CA GLN A 108 16.48 6.01 -0.48
C GLN A 108 15.42 5.47 -1.47
N ALA A 109 15.73 5.44 -2.76
CA ALA A 109 14.83 4.87 -3.77
C ALA A 109 14.60 3.37 -3.55
N ALA A 110 15.66 2.61 -3.28
CA ALA A 110 15.56 1.19 -2.95
C ALA A 110 14.74 0.95 -1.69
N LYS A 111 14.97 1.73 -0.63
CA LYS A 111 14.18 1.66 0.62
C LYS A 111 12.70 1.93 0.36
N ASN A 112 12.37 3.00 -0.37
CA ASN A 112 10.99 3.33 -0.70
C ASN A 112 10.30 2.21 -1.48
N GLN A 113 11.02 1.63 -2.46
CA GLN A 113 10.52 0.50 -3.24
C GLN A 113 10.32 -0.74 -2.37
N ALA A 114 11.23 -1.03 -1.43
CA ALA A 114 11.09 -2.14 -0.49
C ALA A 114 9.84 -2.02 0.36
N PHE A 115 9.57 -0.85 0.94
CA PHE A 115 8.33 -0.62 1.69
C PHE A 115 7.08 -0.69 0.80
N LYS A 116 7.13 -0.19 -0.44
CA LYS A 116 6.00 -0.32 -1.39
C LYS A 116 5.69 -1.79 -1.67
N THR A 117 6.72 -2.58 -1.98
CA THR A 117 6.60 -4.01 -2.26
C THR A 117 6.08 -4.77 -1.03
N LEU A 118 6.63 -4.51 0.16
CA LEU A 118 6.18 -5.16 1.40
C LEU A 118 4.70 -4.89 1.69
N ARG A 119 4.25 -3.65 1.50
CA ARG A 119 2.83 -3.27 1.65
C ARG A 119 1.93 -3.96 0.63
N LEU A 120 2.39 -4.12 -0.62
CA LEU A 120 1.65 -4.84 -1.65
C LEU A 120 1.51 -6.32 -1.27
N ILE A 121 2.60 -6.98 -0.85
CA ILE A 121 2.58 -8.38 -0.40
C ILE A 121 1.64 -8.52 0.81
N ALA A 122 1.74 -7.61 1.78
CA ALA A 122 0.86 -7.60 2.95
C ALA A 122 -0.62 -7.54 2.54
N ALA A 123 -0.97 -6.59 1.67
CA ALA A 123 -2.35 -6.45 1.18
C ALA A 123 -2.82 -7.69 0.38
N GLN A 124 -1.95 -8.26 -0.46
CA GLN A 124 -2.25 -9.49 -1.21
C GLN A 124 -2.52 -10.68 -0.29
N LYS A 125 -1.82 -10.76 0.85
CA LYS A 125 -2.02 -11.79 1.87
C LYS A 125 -3.16 -11.47 2.85
N GLY A 126 -3.87 -10.36 2.64
CA GLY A 126 -4.99 -9.93 3.49
C GLY A 126 -4.56 -9.33 4.83
N ALA A 127 -3.29 -8.99 5.01
CA ALA A 127 -2.80 -8.25 6.16
C ALA A 127 -3.17 -6.76 6.04
N ASN A 128 -3.45 -6.13 7.16
CA ASN A 128 -3.66 -4.67 7.24
C ASN A 128 -2.56 -3.95 8.04
N ALA A 129 -1.59 -4.71 8.58
CA ALA A 129 -0.39 -4.16 9.19
C ALA A 129 0.81 -5.11 9.05
N VAL A 130 2.01 -4.52 9.15
CA VAL A 130 3.30 -5.22 9.29
C VAL A 130 4.01 -4.66 10.51
N ILE A 131 4.32 -5.53 11.46
CA ILE A 131 4.94 -5.20 12.74
C ILE A 131 6.33 -5.83 12.86
N GLY A 132 7.13 -5.34 13.80
CA GLY A 132 8.48 -5.86 14.06
C GLY A 132 9.38 -5.76 12.83
N ILE A 133 9.24 -4.66 12.08
CA ILE A 133 10.05 -4.45 10.89
C ILE A 133 11.51 -4.23 11.26
N ASP A 134 12.38 -4.91 10.54
CA ASP A 134 13.82 -4.73 10.59
C ASP A 134 14.37 -4.46 9.18
N LEU A 135 15.41 -3.62 9.11
CA LEU A 135 15.96 -3.11 7.84
C LEU A 135 17.49 -3.15 7.92
N ASP A 136 18.07 -4.06 7.16
CA ASP A 136 19.51 -4.28 7.10
C ASP A 136 20.11 -3.87 5.76
N TYR A 137 21.38 -3.45 5.82
CA TYR A 137 22.22 -3.24 4.65
C TYR A 137 23.44 -4.14 4.75
N ALA A 138 23.72 -4.90 3.68
CA ALA A 138 24.91 -5.73 3.57
C ALA A 138 25.70 -5.36 2.32
N GLU A 139 27.00 -5.17 2.48
CA GLU A 139 27.91 -4.96 1.35
C GLU A 139 28.32 -6.31 0.75
N PHE A 140 28.30 -6.39 -0.57
CA PHE A 140 28.77 -7.53 -1.36
C PHE A 140 30.00 -7.12 -2.16
N SER A 141 30.83 -8.11 -2.48
CA SER A 141 31.99 -7.93 -3.35
C SER A 141 31.60 -7.30 -4.70
N GLY A 142 32.48 -6.46 -5.24
CA GLY A 142 32.28 -5.81 -6.53
C GLY A 142 31.39 -4.58 -6.45
N ASN A 143 31.46 -3.84 -5.34
CA ASN A 143 30.70 -2.63 -5.06
C ASN A 143 29.21 -2.94 -5.25
N ARG A 144 28.56 -3.62 -4.32
CA ARG A 144 27.11 -3.83 -4.35
C ARG A 144 26.61 -3.78 -2.93
N ILE A 145 25.42 -3.24 -2.74
CA ILE A 145 24.78 -3.24 -1.43
C ILE A 145 23.44 -3.93 -1.58
N ALA A 146 23.18 -4.94 -0.75
CA ALA A 146 21.83 -5.43 -0.58
C ALA A 146 21.15 -4.67 0.57
N LEU A 147 19.91 -4.28 0.33
CA LEU A 147 18.97 -3.85 1.34
C LEU A 147 18.02 -5.03 1.60
N MET A 148 17.85 -5.42 2.86
CA MET A 148 16.92 -6.46 3.28
C MET A 148 15.92 -5.85 4.25
N LEU A 149 14.62 -6.03 3.99
CA LEU A 149 13.54 -5.54 4.83
C LEU A 149 12.64 -6.72 5.19
N ASN A 150 12.54 -7.05 6.48
CA ASN A 150 11.71 -8.15 6.98
C ASN A 150 10.70 -7.66 8.01
N GLY A 151 9.60 -8.38 8.16
CA GLY A 151 8.58 -8.06 9.16
C GLY A 151 7.48 -9.12 9.24
N THR A 152 6.65 -9.02 10.27
CA THR A 152 5.54 -9.95 10.50
C THR A 152 4.23 -9.35 9.99
N LEU A 153 3.58 -10.04 9.06
CA LEU A 153 2.28 -9.66 8.53
C LEU A 153 1.17 -10.00 9.53
N VAL A 154 0.31 -9.04 9.83
CA VAL A 154 -0.76 -9.22 10.81
C VAL A 154 -2.07 -8.58 10.36
N LYS A 155 -3.18 -9.09 10.92
CA LYS A 155 -4.45 -8.36 10.98
C LYS A 155 -4.58 -7.72 12.35
N VAL A 156 -4.93 -6.44 12.37
CA VAL A 156 -5.22 -5.68 13.57
C VAL A 156 -6.60 -5.06 13.54
N VAL A 157 -7.20 -4.91 14.72
CA VAL A 157 -8.47 -4.19 14.94
C VAL A 157 -8.28 -3.13 16.02
N ARG A 158 -8.98 -1.99 15.89
CA ARG A 158 -8.94 -0.94 16.91
C ARG A 158 -9.69 -1.40 18.15
N GLN A 159 -9.06 -1.30 19.32
CA GLN A 159 -9.72 -1.56 20.60
C GLN A 159 -10.69 -0.41 20.90
N ALA A 160 -11.92 -0.74 21.31
CA ALA A 160 -12.85 0.25 21.81
C ALA A 160 -12.30 0.84 23.12
N SER A 161 -12.24 2.17 23.20
CA SER A 161 -11.78 2.87 24.41
C SER A 161 -12.76 2.63 25.56
N GLN A 162 -12.28 2.06 26.67
CA GLN A 162 -13.07 1.86 27.91
C GLN A 162 -13.34 3.15 28.70
N ALA A 163 -13.60 4.27 28.01
CA ALA A 163 -13.82 5.57 28.65
C ALA A 163 -15.26 5.77 29.20
N GLU A 164 -16.19 4.84 28.96
CA GLU A 164 -17.63 5.04 29.29
C GLU A 164 -18.13 4.37 30.58
N SER A 165 -17.30 3.60 31.31
CA SER A 165 -17.80 2.82 32.47
C SER A 165 -17.53 3.42 33.85
N VAL A 166 -16.83 4.56 33.96
CA VAL A 166 -16.47 5.14 35.28
C VAL A 166 -17.50 6.18 35.77
N GLU A 167 -18.32 6.78 34.90
CA GLU A 167 -19.29 7.81 35.34
C GLU A 167 -20.56 7.26 36.01
N ILE A 168 -20.82 5.95 35.97
CA ILE A 168 -22.04 5.36 36.55
C ILE A 168 -21.86 4.96 38.04
N LEU A 169 -20.62 4.85 38.55
CA LEU A 169 -20.37 4.43 39.94
C LEU A 169 -20.13 5.59 40.94
N GLY A 170 -20.16 6.85 40.49
CA GLY A 170 -19.82 8.02 41.30
C GLY A 170 -21.00 8.88 41.81
N LYS A 171 -22.26 8.45 41.58
CA LYS A 171 -23.45 9.13 42.09
C LYS A 171 -24.29 8.17 42.93
N GLY A 172 -23.82 7.88 44.14
CA GLY A 172 -24.54 7.19 45.21
C GLY A 172 -24.36 7.94 46.51
#